data_AF-A0A8C5YKX9-F1
#
_entry.id   AF-A0A8C5YKX9-F1
#
_cell.length_a   1.000
_cell.length_b   1.000
_cell.length_c   1.000
_cell.angle_alpha   90.00
_cell.angle_beta   90.00
_cell.angle_gamma   90.00
#
_symmetry.space_group_name_H-M   'P 1'
#
loop_
_entity.id
_entity.type
_entity.pdbx_description
1 polymer ?
#
loop_
_entity_poly.entity_id
_entity_poly.type
_entity_poly.pdbx_seq_one_letter_code
_entity_poly.pdbx_strand_id
1 'polypeptide(L)'
;MQVEHPEKAVPRVRNLVEADYSYWTLAYVISLQGARKLLAARPLAKMLPVDEFLPVMFDKHPVSEYKAHFSPRDLRAFSVEPLLVYPTHYTGDDGYVSDTETSVVWNNEHVKTDWDRAKSQKMREQQALSREAKNSDVLQSPLDSTARDEL
;
A
#
# COMPACT_ATOMS: atom_id res chain seq x y z
N MET A 1 -5.00 1.87 -1.38
CA MET A 1 -5.21 2.81 -0.25
C MET A 1 -5.10 4.20 -0.88
N GLN A 2 -6.24 4.81 -1.19
CA GLN A 2 -6.40 5.88 -2.19
C GLN A 2 -5.49 7.13 -2.03
N VAL A 3 -4.69 7.41 -3.06
CA VAL A 3 -3.97 8.67 -3.25
C VAL A 3 -4.65 9.46 -4.37
N GLU A 4 -5.21 10.64 -4.06
CA GLU A 4 -5.80 11.70 -4.92
C GLU A 4 -6.79 11.30 -6.05
N HIS A 5 -6.83 10.04 -6.48
CA HIS A 5 -7.51 9.53 -7.65
C HIS A 5 -8.09 8.13 -7.32
N PRO A 6 -9.27 7.79 -7.86
CA PRO A 6 -9.88 6.50 -7.64
C PRO A 6 -9.04 5.35 -8.23
N GLU A 7 -8.87 4.28 -7.45
CA GLU A 7 -8.18 3.05 -7.90
C GLU A 7 -9.00 2.38 -9.01
N LYS A 8 -8.30 1.87 -10.04
CA LYS A 8 -8.95 1.31 -11.22
C LYS A 8 -9.59 -0.05 -10.92
N ALA A 9 -10.90 -0.16 -11.11
CA ALA A 9 -11.62 -1.42 -10.96
C ALA A 9 -11.11 -2.53 -11.89
N VAL A 10 -11.07 -3.76 -11.39
CA VAL A 10 -10.79 -4.95 -12.20
C VAL A 10 -12.08 -5.40 -12.90
N PRO A 11 -12.12 -5.44 -14.24
CA PRO A 11 -13.35 -5.77 -14.95
C PRO A 11 -13.90 -7.15 -14.58
N ARG A 12 -15.21 -7.20 -14.32
CA ARG A 12 -15.96 -8.44 -13.99
C ARG A 12 -15.58 -9.10 -12.67
N VAL A 13 -14.82 -8.44 -11.81
CA VAL A 13 -14.54 -8.92 -10.44
C VAL A 13 -15.04 -7.89 -9.46
N ARG A 14 -16.00 -8.28 -8.64
CA ARG A 14 -16.57 -7.40 -7.60
C ARG A 14 -15.53 -7.09 -6.54
N ASN A 15 -15.56 -5.85 -6.04
CA ASN A 15 -14.76 -5.40 -4.90
C ASN A 15 -13.25 -5.58 -5.10
N LEU A 16 -12.76 -5.58 -6.34
CA LEU A 16 -11.35 -5.74 -6.66
C LEU A 16 -10.88 -4.59 -7.55
N VAL A 17 -9.76 -3.97 -7.18
CA VAL A 17 -9.13 -2.87 -7.89
C VAL A 17 -7.65 -3.18 -8.14
N GLU A 18 -7.06 -2.58 -9.17
CA GLU A 18 -5.62 -2.53 -9.32
C GLU A 18 -5.04 -1.74 -8.14
N ALA A 19 -4.11 -2.34 -7.40
CA ALA A 19 -3.54 -1.68 -6.24
C ALA A 19 -2.73 -0.45 -6.66
N ASP A 20 -2.94 0.66 -5.96
CA ASP A 20 -1.98 1.76 -5.96
C ASP A 20 -0.96 1.61 -4.83
N TYR A 21 -0.21 2.66 -4.52
CA TYR A 21 0.72 2.70 -3.41
C TYR A 21 0.10 2.15 -2.11
N SER A 22 0.82 1.25 -1.45
CA SER A 22 0.34 0.54 -0.26
C SER A 22 1.21 0.84 0.96
N TYR A 23 0.59 1.31 2.04
CA TYR A 23 1.25 1.54 3.31
C TYR A 23 1.14 0.32 4.25
N TRP A 24 2.12 0.18 5.16
CA TRP A 24 2.12 -0.70 6.34
C TRP A 24 2.02 -2.21 6.12
N THR A 25 1.67 -2.68 4.92
CA THR A 25 1.60 -4.10 4.55
C THR A 25 0.79 -4.92 5.59
N LEU A 26 -0.29 -4.32 6.10
CA LEU A 26 -1.06 -4.82 7.24
C LEU A 26 -1.67 -6.20 7.02
N ALA A 27 -2.27 -6.42 5.85
CA ALA A 27 -2.87 -7.68 5.46
C ALA A 27 -2.62 -7.94 3.97
N TYR A 28 -2.03 -9.08 3.64
CA TYR A 28 -1.69 -9.44 2.27
C TYR A 28 -1.72 -10.95 2.07
N VAL A 29 -1.98 -11.36 0.83
CA VAL A 29 -1.83 -12.74 0.38
C VAL A 29 -0.92 -12.73 -0.84
N ILE A 30 0.02 -13.67 -0.89
CA ILE A 30 0.96 -13.78 -2.00
C ILE A 30 0.85 -15.16 -2.65
N SER A 31 0.78 -15.17 -3.98
CA SER A 31 0.87 -16.42 -4.74
C SER A 31 2.32 -16.89 -4.83
N LEU A 32 2.54 -18.19 -5.07
CA LEU A 32 3.88 -18.72 -5.32
C LEU A 32 4.58 -17.98 -6.48
N GLN A 33 3.84 -17.62 -7.53
CA GLN A 33 4.38 -16.85 -8.65
C GLN A 33 4.82 -15.44 -8.21
N GLY A 34 3.99 -14.76 -7.42
CA GLY A 34 4.34 -13.45 -6.85
C GLY A 34 5.61 -13.53 -6.00
N ALA A 35 5.71 -14.52 -5.12
CA ALA A 35 6.88 -14.73 -4.28
C ALA A 35 8.15 -14.95 -5.11
N ARG A 36 8.07 -15.74 -6.19
CA ARG A 36 9.20 -15.95 -7.12
C ARG A 36 9.62 -14.65 -7.82
N LYS A 37 8.68 -13.80 -8.23
CA LYS A 37 8.99 -12.48 -8.81
C LYS A 37 9.70 -11.55 -7.82
N LEU A 38 9.22 -11.50 -6.58
CA LEU A 38 9.87 -10.72 -5.51
C LEU A 38 11.32 -11.18 -5.28
N LEU A 39 11.55 -12.49 -5.21
CA LEU A 39 12.90 -13.05 -5.00
C LEU A 39 13.82 -12.83 -6.21
N ALA A 40 13.29 -12.82 -7.43
CA ALA A 40 14.06 -12.57 -8.65
C ALA A 40 14.72 -11.17 -8.65
N ALA A 41 14.15 -10.19 -7.94
CA ALA A 41 14.73 -8.86 -7.77
C ALA A 41 15.95 -8.81 -6.82
N ARG A 42 16.30 -9.94 -6.19
CA ARG A 42 17.41 -10.11 -5.23
C ARG A 42 17.36 -9.09 -4.08
N PRO A 43 16.25 -9.00 -3.33
CA PRO A 43 16.05 -7.96 -2.30
C PRO A 43 17.05 -8.04 -1.15
N LEU A 44 17.61 -9.22 -0.86
CA LEU A 44 18.59 -9.39 0.22
C LEU A 44 19.93 -8.69 -0.05
N ALA A 45 20.24 -8.35 -1.31
CA ALA A 45 21.46 -7.63 -1.66
C ALA A 45 21.30 -6.10 -1.58
N LYS A 46 20.08 -5.60 -1.40
CA LYS A 46 19.69 -4.18 -1.40
C LYS A 46 18.35 -4.04 -0.69
N MET A 47 18.40 -3.87 0.63
CA MET A 47 17.22 -3.94 1.47
C MET A 47 16.41 -2.64 1.42
N LEU A 48 15.09 -2.79 1.29
CA LEU A 48 14.10 -1.75 1.55
C LEU A 48 13.07 -2.31 2.55
N PRO A 49 12.44 -1.44 3.37
CA PRO A 49 11.23 -1.81 4.10
C PRO A 49 10.20 -2.44 3.16
N VAL A 50 9.45 -3.43 3.65
CA VAL A 50 8.55 -4.23 2.80
C VAL A 50 7.42 -3.38 2.18
N ASP A 51 6.93 -2.38 2.91
CA ASP A 51 5.89 -1.45 2.48
C ASP A 51 6.37 -0.48 1.39
N GLU A 52 7.68 -0.26 1.26
CA GLU A 52 8.30 0.50 0.16
C GLU A 52 8.73 -0.45 -0.99
N PHE A 53 9.17 -1.67 -0.67
CA PHE A 53 9.61 -2.65 -1.66
C PHE A 53 8.46 -3.16 -2.54
N LEU A 54 7.29 -3.46 -1.95
CA LEU A 54 6.17 -4.00 -2.72
C LEU A 54 5.69 -3.01 -3.80
N PRO A 55 5.40 -1.73 -3.50
CA PRO A 55 5.03 -0.74 -4.52
C PRO A 55 6.10 -0.51 -5.59
N VAL A 56 7.39 -0.69 -5.25
CA VAL A 56 8.43 -0.72 -6.28
C VAL A 56 8.19 -1.88 -7.23
N MET A 57 7.95 -3.09 -6.71
CA MET A 57 7.83 -4.30 -7.54
C MET A 57 6.59 -4.35 -8.43
N PHE A 58 5.50 -3.66 -8.05
CA PHE A 58 4.32 -3.47 -8.91
C PHE A 58 4.27 -2.09 -9.61
N ASP A 59 5.41 -1.39 -9.65
CA ASP A 59 5.67 -0.15 -10.41
C ASP A 59 4.75 1.04 -10.06
N LYS A 60 4.32 1.14 -8.79
CA LYS A 60 3.49 2.23 -8.25
C LYS A 60 4.19 3.08 -7.20
N HIS A 61 5.48 2.84 -6.94
CA HIS A 61 6.25 3.66 -6.00
C HIS A 61 6.46 5.10 -6.53
N PRO A 62 6.24 6.15 -5.72
CA PRO A 62 6.38 7.54 -6.17
C PRO A 62 7.85 7.94 -6.36
N VAL A 63 8.75 7.45 -5.51
CA VAL A 63 10.19 7.77 -5.57
C VAL A 63 10.87 6.97 -6.69
N SER A 64 11.43 7.68 -7.67
CA SER A 64 12.06 7.09 -8.86
C SER A 64 13.39 6.39 -8.57
N GLU A 65 14.13 6.94 -7.62
CA GLU A 65 15.43 6.47 -7.15
C GLU A 65 15.32 5.06 -6.59
N TYR A 66 14.25 4.78 -5.83
CA TYR A 66 14.01 3.45 -5.28
C TYR A 66 13.72 2.46 -6.41
N LYS A 67 12.84 2.82 -7.37
CA LYS A 67 12.50 1.97 -8.52
C LYS A 67 13.70 1.63 -9.39
N ALA A 68 14.65 2.56 -9.56
CA ALA A 68 15.83 2.36 -10.39
C ALA A 68 16.69 1.16 -9.93
N HIS A 69 16.64 0.82 -8.64
CA HIS A 69 17.41 -0.30 -8.10
C HIS A 69 16.77 -1.67 -8.33
N PHE A 70 15.48 -1.78 -8.67
CA PHE A 70 14.79 -3.07 -8.76
C PHE A 70 14.20 -3.31 -10.14
N SER A 71 14.45 -4.51 -10.66
CA SER A 71 13.98 -4.99 -11.96
C SER A 71 14.01 -6.53 -11.97
N PRO A 72 13.07 -7.21 -12.65
CA PRO A 72 11.89 -6.66 -13.32
C PRO A 72 10.80 -6.23 -12.33
N ARG A 73 10.08 -5.14 -12.61
CA ARG A 73 8.94 -4.63 -11.81
C ARG A 73 7.61 -5.07 -12.41
N ASP A 74 7.44 -6.39 -12.53
CA ASP A 74 6.31 -7.02 -13.23
C ASP A 74 5.32 -7.72 -12.29
N LEU A 75 5.34 -7.37 -10.99
CA LEU A 75 4.40 -7.90 -10.01
C LEU A 75 3.02 -7.31 -10.28
N ARG A 76 2.00 -8.17 -10.32
CA ARG A 76 0.59 -7.73 -10.36
C ARG A 76 0.08 -7.64 -8.94
N ALA A 77 -0.39 -6.47 -8.54
CA ALA A 77 -0.97 -6.22 -7.22
C ALA A 77 -2.42 -5.78 -7.34
N PHE A 78 -3.24 -6.26 -6.42
CA PHE A 78 -4.66 -5.93 -6.33
C PHE A 78 -5.00 -5.57 -4.89
N SER A 79 -5.97 -4.67 -4.74
CA SER A 79 -6.60 -4.34 -3.47
C SER A 79 -8.08 -4.66 -3.53
N VAL A 80 -8.70 -4.72 -2.36
CA VAL A 80 -10.15 -4.84 -2.22
C VAL A 80 -10.76 -3.48 -1.94
N GLU A 81 -11.98 -3.27 -2.43
CA GLU A 81 -12.77 -2.06 -2.20
C GLU A 81 -14.20 -2.45 -1.80
N PRO A 82 -14.70 -2.04 -0.62
CA PRO A 82 -13.98 -1.30 0.43
C PRO A 82 -12.87 -2.16 1.06
N LEU A 83 -11.89 -1.54 1.73
CA LEU A 83 -10.86 -2.30 2.45
C LEU A 83 -11.52 -3.15 3.54
N LEU A 84 -10.97 -4.35 3.77
CA LEU A 84 -11.47 -5.29 4.78
C LEU A 84 -10.79 -5.10 6.14
N VAL A 85 -9.57 -4.57 6.16
CA VAL A 85 -8.75 -4.39 7.35
C VAL A 85 -8.16 -2.99 7.31
N TYR A 86 -8.18 -2.33 8.45
CA TYR A 86 -7.62 -0.99 8.67
C TYR A 86 -6.84 -1.01 9.98
N PRO A 87 -5.78 -0.19 10.12
CA PRO A 87 -5.11 -0.03 11.40
C PRO A 87 -6.04 0.63 12.41
N THR A 88 -5.79 0.36 13.69
CA THR A 88 -6.53 1.01 14.79
C THR A 88 -6.08 2.45 15.02
N HIS A 89 -4.82 2.77 14.71
CA HIS A 89 -4.21 4.10 14.82
C HIS A 89 -3.32 4.35 13.60
N TYR A 90 -3.42 5.53 13.01
CA TYR A 90 -2.57 5.99 11.92
C TYR A 90 -1.36 6.73 12.46
N THR A 91 -0.30 6.90 11.65
CA THR A 91 0.86 7.70 12.05
C THR A 91 0.41 9.12 12.41
N GLY A 92 0.77 9.55 13.63
CA GLY A 92 0.41 10.86 14.18
C GLY A 92 -0.86 10.87 15.03
N ASP A 93 -1.62 9.77 15.09
CA ASP A 93 -2.72 9.63 16.04
C ASP A 93 -2.20 9.48 17.47
N ASP A 94 -2.98 9.92 18.45
CA ASP A 94 -2.68 9.67 19.86
C ASP A 94 -2.67 8.17 20.14
N GLY A 95 -1.67 7.68 20.86
CA GLY A 95 -1.46 6.25 21.08
C GLY A 95 -0.87 5.46 19.92
N TYR A 96 -0.51 6.09 18.78
CA TYR A 96 0.23 5.42 17.72
C TYR A 96 1.62 4.97 18.19
N VAL A 97 1.98 3.73 17.90
CA VAL A 97 3.29 3.14 18.23
C VAL A 97 3.86 2.48 16.98
N SER A 98 5.16 2.71 16.73
CA SER A 98 5.90 2.10 15.63
C SER A 98 7.32 1.74 16.09
N ASP A 99 7.74 0.54 15.74
CA ASP A 99 9.10 0.02 15.98
C ASP A 99 10.07 0.35 14.85
N THR A 100 9.55 0.76 13.68
CA THR A 100 10.31 1.00 12.43
C THR A 100 10.38 2.46 12.03
N GLU A 101 9.40 3.30 12.39
CA GLU A 101 9.36 4.72 11.99
C GLU A 101 10.46 5.56 12.65
N THR A 102 10.90 5.18 13.85
CA THR A 102 11.91 5.90 14.64
C THR A 102 13.22 5.11 14.79
N SER A 103 13.41 4.04 14.01
CA SER A 103 14.63 3.24 14.10
C SER A 103 15.85 3.99 13.60
N VAL A 104 16.94 3.92 14.37
CA VAL A 104 18.29 4.37 13.96
C VAL A 104 18.87 3.49 12.86
N VAL A 105 19.84 4.01 12.10
CA VAL A 105 20.62 3.17 11.18
C VAL A 105 21.26 2.04 11.99
N TRP A 106 21.10 0.81 11.49
CA TRP A 106 21.69 -0.38 12.11
C TRP A 106 23.20 -0.15 12.36
N ASN A 107 23.63 -0.35 13.61
CA ASN A 107 25.01 -0.15 14.07
C ASN A 107 25.49 1.33 14.10
N ASN A 108 24.59 2.31 14.16
CA ASN A 108 24.95 3.72 14.36
C ASN A 108 23.87 4.49 15.13
N GLU A 109 23.75 4.22 16.43
CA GLU A 109 22.76 4.84 17.33
C GLU A 109 22.97 6.34 17.55
N HIS A 110 24.14 6.87 17.19
CA HIS A 110 24.47 8.29 17.32
C HIS A 110 23.88 9.15 16.19
N VAL A 111 23.43 8.52 15.09
CA VAL A 111 22.75 9.23 14.01
C VAL A 111 21.25 9.12 14.25
N LYS A 112 20.67 10.22 14.75
CA LYS A 112 19.21 10.35 14.77
C LYS A 112 18.71 10.37 13.33
N THR A 113 18.01 9.31 12.97
CA THR A 113 17.17 9.19 11.78
C THR A 113 15.77 9.68 12.12
N ASP A 114 15.66 10.90 12.66
CA ASP A 114 14.40 11.62 12.54
C ASP A 114 14.28 11.97 11.06
N TRP A 115 13.87 10.99 10.25
CA TRP A 115 13.52 11.17 8.84
C TRP A 115 12.29 12.10 8.81
N ASP A 116 12.58 13.39 8.92
CA ASP A 116 11.69 14.56 8.92
C ASP A 116 10.20 14.24 9.09
N ARG A 117 9.75 14.03 10.34
CA ARG A 117 8.32 14.08 10.71
C ARG A 117 7.62 15.33 10.15
N ALA A 118 8.37 16.43 9.96
CA ALA A 118 7.88 17.69 9.43
C ALA A 118 7.71 17.74 7.90
N LYS A 119 8.32 16.81 7.13
CA LYS A 119 8.24 16.79 5.65
C LYS A 119 7.53 15.57 5.08
N SER A 120 7.21 14.57 5.89
CA SER A 120 6.66 13.31 5.40
C SER A 120 5.29 13.53 4.73
N GLN A 121 5.26 13.59 3.39
CA GLN A 121 4.02 13.52 2.59
C GLN A 121 3.16 12.34 3.05
N LYS A 122 3.82 11.25 3.48
CA LYS A 122 3.26 10.06 4.13
C LYS A 122 2.23 10.39 5.23
N MET A 123 2.49 11.36 6.11
CA MET A 123 1.56 11.74 7.19
C MET A 123 0.31 12.46 6.66
N ARG A 124 0.46 13.35 5.66
CA ARG A 124 -0.67 14.09 5.07
C ARG A 124 -1.56 13.18 4.24
N GLU A 125 -0.96 12.28 3.47
CA GLU A 125 -1.70 11.28 2.68
C GLU A 125 -2.47 10.30 3.58
N GLN A 126 -1.86 9.82 4.68
CA GLN A 126 -2.53 8.92 5.63
C GLN A 126 -3.69 9.57 6.37
N GLN A 127 -3.61 10.85 6.72
CA GLN A 127 -4.75 11.57 7.32
C GLN A 127 -5.91 11.79 6.34
N ALA A 128 -5.63 12.01 5.05
CA ALA A 128 -6.65 12.12 4.00
C ALA A 128 -7.34 10.75 3.74
N LEU A 129 -6.56 9.66 3.76
CA LEU A 129 -7.03 8.28 3.61
C LEU A 129 -8.11 7.88 4.61
N SER A 130 -8.02 8.37 5.85
CA SER A 130 -9.01 8.13 6.90
C SER A 130 -10.40 8.70 6.58
N ARG A 131 -10.49 9.70 5.69
CA ARG A 131 -11.73 10.48 5.47
C ARG A 131 -12.47 10.17 4.16
N GLU A 132 -11.79 9.68 3.11
CA GLU A 132 -12.32 9.73 1.74
C GLU A 132 -12.36 8.42 0.96
N ALA A 133 -12.02 7.27 1.55
CA ALA A 133 -12.00 5.97 0.86
C ALA A 133 -13.38 5.51 0.34
N LYS A 134 -13.80 5.99 -0.84
CA LYS A 134 -14.99 5.55 -1.57
C LYS A 134 -14.73 5.58 -3.08
N ASN A 135 -14.48 4.42 -3.70
CA ASN A 135 -14.59 4.29 -5.16
C ASN A 135 -16.05 3.94 -5.53
N SER A 136 -16.85 4.91 -5.98
CA SER A 136 -18.28 4.69 -6.30
C SER A 136 -18.53 3.72 -7.46
N ASP A 137 -17.55 3.53 -8.34
CA ASP A 137 -17.73 2.79 -9.61
C ASP A 137 -17.56 1.28 -9.50
N VAL A 138 -17.07 0.76 -8.36
CA VAL A 138 -16.90 -0.70 -8.14
C VAL A 138 -18.25 -1.42 -7.96
N LEU A 139 -19.32 -0.66 -7.69
CA LEU A 139 -20.68 -1.16 -7.41
C LEU A 139 -21.56 -1.37 -8.64
N GLN A 140 -21.09 -1.12 -9.87
CA GLN A 140 -21.93 -1.29 -11.06
C GLN A 140 -21.80 -2.71 -11.65
N SER A 141 -22.28 -3.71 -10.91
CA SER A 141 -22.58 -5.03 -11.50
C SER A 141 -24.09 -5.15 -11.73
N PRO A 142 -24.57 -5.72 -12.86
CA PRO A 142 -25.98 -6.00 -13.11
C PRO A 142 -26.67 -6.85 -12.04
N LEU A 143 -25.88 -7.51 -11.17
CA LEU A 143 -26.35 -8.32 -10.07
C LEU A 143 -26.76 -7.51 -8.82
N ASP A 144 -26.57 -6.19 -8.81
CA ASP A 144 -26.97 -5.32 -7.69
C ASP A 144 -28.43 -4.83 -7.81
N SER A 145 -29.10 -5.03 -8.95
CA SER A 145 -30.53 -4.73 -9.09
C SER A 145 -31.45 -5.81 -8.52
N THR A 146 -30.97 -7.04 -8.37
CA THR A 146 -31.79 -8.17 -7.88
C THR A 146 -31.86 -8.27 -6.36
N ALA A 147 -31.06 -7.49 -5.62
CA ALA A 147 -31.03 -7.53 -4.15
C ALA A 147 -31.96 -6.50 -3.49
N ARG A 148 -32.65 -5.65 -4.27
CA ARG A 148 -33.54 -4.59 -3.74
C ARG A 148 -35.03 -4.94 -3.72
N ASP A 149 -35.42 -6.10 -4.26
CA ASP A 149 -36.83 -6.51 -4.35
C ASP A 149 -37.27 -7.49 -3.25
N GLU A 150 -36.43 -7.77 -2.24
CA GLU A 150 -36.81 -8.54 -1.07
C GLU A 150 -36.67 -7.72 0.21
N LEU A 151 -37.62 -6.81 0.45
CA LEU A 151 -37.99 -6.29 1.78
C LEU A 151 -39.40 -5.66 1.73
#